data_AF-A0A7S0S8L4-F1
#
_entry.id   AF-A0A7S0S8L4-F1
#
_cell.length_a   1.000
_cell.length_b   1.000
_cell.length_c   1.000
_cell.angle_alpha   90.00
_cell.angle_beta   90.00
_cell.angle_gamma   90.00
#
_symmetry.space_group_name_H-M   'P 1'
#
loop_
_entity.id
_entity.type
_entity.pdbx_description
1 polymer ?
#
loop_
_entity_poly.entity_id
_entity_poly.type
_entity_poly.pdbx_seq_one_letter_code
_entity_poly.pdbx_strand_id
1 'polypeptide(L)'
;MHALSALRGAVRRAVVQRPPSGCRAAYRGFASGDDATVIDTAGMPLSPEELQSHLMDSIQSSASTDLQLPDKSARSNMWARILRSGTPLRQDPWPHPSGAATFWLLRHADAPAYTNVAAGDVDPFDPAEQMGGEGSNATVIAVLVQQTDPFHVLYGASIHPALPTTAATSLVQAAAATIAPERCEALVSLPGLCAWVRDGERWNDAGMLAACGEESAAAARAVALNQPRPGHSVLGPGTFNAAETAWMFLANQYVDSNDELLEEMMMYKTVLGAGTWNIQHLADTDPEYMVLAGGATAIFEPKP
;
A
#
# COMPACT_ATOMS: atom_id res chain seq x y z
N MET A 1 -15.86 -22.56 -14.97
CA MET A 1 -16.21 -21.18 -15.38
C MET A 1 -17.02 -20.39 -14.35
N HIS A 2 -17.82 -21.01 -13.45
CA HIS A 2 -18.54 -20.27 -12.40
C HIS A 2 -17.68 -19.82 -11.19
N ALA A 3 -16.54 -20.46 -10.92
CA ALA A 3 -15.63 -20.09 -9.81
C ALA A 3 -14.89 -18.76 -10.04
N LEU A 4 -14.45 -18.47 -11.28
CA LEU A 4 -13.78 -17.22 -11.66
C LEU A 4 -14.69 -15.99 -11.57
N SER A 5 -16.01 -16.15 -11.77
CA SER A 5 -16.97 -15.05 -11.61
C SER A 5 -17.29 -14.75 -10.14
N ALA A 6 -17.22 -15.76 -9.27
CA ALA A 6 -17.34 -15.58 -7.82
C ALA A 6 -16.09 -14.90 -7.24
N LEU A 7 -14.89 -15.25 -7.75
CA LEU A 7 -13.62 -14.60 -7.41
C LEU A 7 -13.57 -13.12 -7.83
N ARG A 8 -14.00 -12.80 -9.05
CA ARG A 8 -14.13 -11.40 -9.52
C ARG A 8 -15.06 -10.55 -8.65
N GLY A 9 -16.09 -11.17 -8.08
CA GLY A 9 -17.01 -10.52 -7.13
C GLY A 9 -16.52 -10.50 -5.68
N ALA A 10 -15.54 -11.35 -5.34
CA ALA A 10 -14.91 -11.44 -4.03
C ALA A 10 -13.76 -10.43 -3.91
N VAL A 11 -12.88 -10.32 -4.90
CA VAL A 11 -11.85 -9.26 -4.99
C VAL A 11 -12.51 -7.88 -5.03
N ARG A 12 -13.56 -7.70 -5.85
CA ARG A 12 -14.38 -6.47 -5.80
C ARG A 12 -15.02 -6.21 -4.44
N ARG A 13 -15.32 -7.21 -3.60
CA ARG A 13 -15.95 -7.00 -2.28
C ARG A 13 -14.93 -6.84 -1.14
N ALA A 14 -13.79 -7.51 -1.22
CA ALA A 14 -12.65 -7.31 -0.32
C ALA A 14 -12.09 -5.89 -0.43
N VAL A 15 -12.14 -5.32 -1.65
CA VAL A 15 -11.71 -3.94 -1.95
C VAL A 15 -12.84 -2.92 -1.76
N VAL A 16 -14.11 -3.29 -1.94
CA VAL A 16 -15.26 -2.38 -1.70
C VAL A 16 -15.66 -2.29 -0.22
N GLN A 17 -15.16 -3.18 0.64
CA GLN A 17 -15.23 -2.93 2.09
C GLN A 17 -14.17 -1.90 2.45
N ARG A 18 -14.61 -0.64 2.49
CA ARG A 18 -13.85 0.51 3.00
C ARG A 18 -12.93 0.07 4.15
N PRO A 19 -11.61 0.25 4.06
CA PRO A 19 -10.83 0.31 5.28
C PRO A 19 -11.46 1.41 6.15
N PRO A 20 -11.68 1.17 7.45
CA PRO A 20 -12.07 2.24 8.35
C PRO A 20 -11.00 3.34 8.23
N SER A 21 -11.46 4.59 8.32
CA SER A 21 -10.75 5.86 8.14
C SER A 21 -9.54 6.12 9.08
N GLY A 22 -8.89 5.05 9.58
CA GLY A 22 -7.78 5.05 10.51
C GLY A 22 -6.41 4.72 9.90
N CYS A 23 -6.28 4.32 8.63
CA CYS A 23 -4.96 4.17 7.97
C CYS A 23 -4.38 5.53 7.50
N ARG A 24 -4.63 6.59 8.27
CA ARG A 24 -4.55 8.01 7.86
C ARG A 24 -3.24 8.73 8.20
N ALA A 25 -2.15 8.04 8.55
CA ALA A 25 -0.90 8.72 8.94
C ALA A 25 0.30 8.40 8.04
N ALA A 26 0.16 8.78 6.79
CA ALA A 26 1.15 9.67 6.20
C ALA A 26 0.35 10.70 5.39
N TYR A 27 0.61 11.99 5.60
CA TYR A 27 -0.11 13.14 5.03
C TYR A 27 -1.40 13.57 5.75
N ARG A 28 -1.22 14.37 6.81
CA ARG A 28 -2.27 15.26 7.32
C ARG A 28 -2.47 16.43 6.34
N GLY A 29 -3.69 16.61 5.88
CA GLY A 29 -4.14 17.84 5.22
C GLY A 29 -5.61 17.73 4.77
N PHE A 30 -6.52 18.23 5.60
CA PHE A 30 -7.90 18.65 5.29
C PHE A 30 -8.79 17.79 4.38
N ALA A 31 -9.83 17.17 4.97
CA ALA A 31 -11.23 17.63 4.84
C ALA A 31 -12.21 16.50 5.23
N SER A 32 -13.00 16.74 6.28
CA SER A 32 -14.35 16.19 6.41
C SER A 32 -15.32 17.26 5.90
N GLY A 33 -16.25 16.87 5.05
CA GLY A 33 -17.30 17.76 4.55
C GLY A 33 -18.18 18.25 5.68
N ASP A 34 -18.09 19.55 5.94
CA ASP A 34 -19.17 20.52 5.93
C ASP A 34 -18.54 21.82 5.37
N ASP A 35 -19.29 22.66 4.66
CA ASP A 35 -18.82 23.87 3.96
C ASP A 35 -17.90 24.76 4.84
N ALA A 36 -16.60 24.45 4.85
CA ALA A 36 -15.60 25.17 5.60
C ALA A 36 -15.03 26.27 4.68
N THR A 37 -15.70 27.42 4.66
CA THR A 37 -15.12 28.64 4.12
C THR A 37 -13.88 28.99 4.93
N VAL A 38 -12.70 28.92 4.31
CA VAL A 38 -11.46 29.41 4.91
C VAL A 38 -11.52 30.92 4.90
N ILE A 39 -11.58 31.51 6.09
CA ILE A 39 -11.63 32.95 6.28
C ILE A 39 -10.24 33.48 6.63
N ASP A 40 -9.90 34.66 6.12
CA ASP A 40 -8.67 35.36 6.48
C ASP A 40 -8.72 35.85 7.94
N THR A 41 -7.63 36.48 8.41
CA THR A 41 -7.58 37.07 9.76
C THR A 41 -8.58 38.20 10.00
N ALA A 42 -9.22 38.71 8.93
CA ALA A 42 -10.28 39.72 8.98
C ALA A 42 -11.70 39.10 8.89
N GLY A 43 -11.81 37.77 8.80
CA GLY A 43 -13.09 37.06 8.73
C GLY A 43 -13.72 37.00 7.34
N MET A 44 -12.98 37.33 6.27
CA MET A 44 -13.46 37.31 4.89
C MET A 44 -13.09 35.98 4.21
N PRO A 45 -14.00 35.36 3.43
CA PRO A 45 -13.71 34.13 2.72
C PRO A 45 -12.60 34.36 1.68
N LEU A 46 -11.56 33.53 1.74
CA LEU A 46 -10.46 33.56 0.78
C LEU A 46 -10.95 33.19 -0.62
N SER A 47 -10.47 33.91 -1.62
CA SER A 47 -10.65 33.52 -3.02
C SER A 47 -9.91 32.22 -3.34
N PRO A 48 -10.29 31.49 -4.40
CA PRO A 48 -9.60 30.26 -4.81
C PRO A 48 -8.09 30.43 -5.05
N GLU A 49 -7.65 31.60 -5.54
CA GLU A 49 -6.25 31.92 -5.78
C GLU A 49 -5.48 32.17 -4.47
N GLU A 50 -6.10 32.83 -3.49
CA GLU A 50 -5.52 33.03 -2.15
C GLU A 50 -5.45 31.72 -1.35
N LEU A 51 -6.45 30.85 -1.50
CA LEU A 51 -6.44 29.49 -0.95
C LEU A 51 -5.27 28.67 -1.52
N GLN A 52 -5.04 28.76 -2.83
CA GLN A 52 -3.93 28.07 -3.49
C GLN A 52 -2.57 28.64 -3.03
N SER A 53 -2.44 29.95 -2.87
CA SER A 53 -1.22 30.59 -2.33
C SER A 53 -0.95 30.17 -0.89
N HIS A 54 -1.97 30.19 -0.02
CA HIS A 54 -1.86 29.75 1.37
C HIS A 54 -1.50 28.27 1.51
N LEU A 55 -2.02 27.42 0.63
CA LEU A 55 -1.65 26.00 0.55
C LEU A 55 -0.17 25.85 0.19
N MET A 56 0.31 26.60 -0.81
CA MET A 56 1.71 26.53 -1.24
C MET A 56 2.67 27.08 -0.18
N ASP A 57 2.31 28.16 0.51
CA ASP A 57 3.11 28.72 1.61
C ASP A 57 3.12 27.80 2.83
N SER A 58 2.02 27.11 3.13
CA SER A 58 1.95 26.11 4.19
C SER A 58 2.81 24.89 3.88
N ILE A 59 2.83 24.43 2.62
CA ILE A 59 3.70 23.34 2.15
C ILE A 59 5.19 23.75 2.25
N GLN A 60 5.53 24.99 1.89
CA GLN A 60 6.91 25.51 1.97
C GLN A 60 7.36 25.78 3.42
N SER A 61 6.46 26.24 4.29
CA SER A 61 6.70 26.43 5.73
C SER A 61 6.90 25.10 6.47
N SER A 62 6.13 24.07 6.10
CA SER A 62 6.28 22.70 6.61
C SER A 62 7.62 22.07 6.23
N ALA A 63 8.25 22.54 5.15
CA ALA A 63 9.57 22.09 4.71
C ALA A 63 10.74 22.75 5.47
N SER A 64 10.51 23.77 6.30
CA SER A 64 11.57 24.55 6.98
C SER A 64 11.55 24.48 8.52
N THR A 65 10.72 23.63 9.13
CA THR A 65 10.77 23.44 10.59
C THR A 65 11.82 22.39 10.95
N ASP A 66 13.06 22.83 11.19
CA ASP A 66 14.14 22.05 11.81
C ASP A 66 13.77 21.72 13.28
N LEU A 67 12.90 20.72 13.47
CA LEU A 67 12.93 19.90 14.67
C LEU A 67 14.18 19.02 14.55
N GLN A 68 15.20 19.28 15.38
CA GLN A 68 16.37 18.41 15.51
C GLN A 68 15.97 17.03 16.03
N LEU A 69 15.44 16.22 15.12
CA LEU A 69 15.29 14.79 15.25
C LEU A 69 16.70 14.20 15.36
N PRO A 70 16.96 13.25 16.29
CA PRO A 70 18.26 12.60 16.37
C PRO A 70 18.64 12.00 15.03
N ASP A 71 19.92 12.20 14.68
CA ASP A 71 20.55 11.89 13.38
C ASP A 71 20.03 10.57 12.79
N LYS A 72 19.51 10.63 11.55
CA LYS A 72 19.06 9.46 10.76
C LYS A 72 20.15 8.37 10.70
N SER A 73 21.42 8.76 10.76
CA SER A 73 22.57 7.85 10.79
C SER A 73 22.62 6.99 12.07
N ALA A 74 22.21 7.53 13.23
CA ALA A 74 22.22 6.84 14.51
C ALA A 74 21.11 5.78 14.59
N ARG A 75 19.92 6.08 14.06
CA ARG A 75 18.79 5.12 14.00
C ARG A 75 19.08 3.97 13.04
N SER A 76 19.65 4.28 11.87
CA SER A 76 20.07 3.27 10.89
C SER A 76 21.15 2.34 11.48
N ASN A 77 22.08 2.88 12.28
CA ASN A 77 23.09 2.10 13.00
C ASN A 77 22.52 1.22 14.10
N MET A 78 21.45 1.64 14.80
CA MET A 78 20.78 0.84 15.83
C MET A 78 20.17 -0.45 15.25
N TRP A 79 19.44 -0.35 14.15
CA TRP A 79 18.77 -1.50 13.51
C TRP A 79 19.76 -2.48 12.90
N ALA A 80 20.80 -1.97 12.24
CA ALA A 80 21.88 -2.80 11.74
C ALA A 80 22.63 -3.50 12.90
N ARG A 81 22.68 -2.90 14.09
CA ARG A 81 23.28 -3.53 15.28
C ARG A 81 22.37 -4.59 15.90
N ILE A 82 21.05 -4.34 15.93
CA ILE A 82 20.02 -5.26 16.42
C ILE A 82 19.98 -6.56 15.63
N LEU A 83 20.02 -6.47 14.29
CA LEU A 83 20.09 -7.66 13.45
C LEU A 83 21.40 -8.42 13.66
N ARG A 84 22.51 -7.71 13.82
CA ARG A 84 23.84 -8.30 14.03
C ARG A 84 24.02 -8.87 15.44
N SER A 85 23.27 -8.40 16.44
CA SER A 85 23.38 -8.87 17.82
C SER A 85 22.66 -10.20 18.05
N GLY A 86 21.90 -10.71 17.07
CA GLY A 86 21.16 -11.96 17.24
C GLY A 86 20.06 -11.84 18.30
N THR A 87 19.55 -10.62 18.53
CA THR A 87 18.47 -10.40 19.49
C THR A 87 17.27 -11.23 19.06
N PRO A 88 16.70 -12.08 19.94
CA PRO A 88 15.58 -12.92 19.58
C PRO A 88 14.40 -12.07 19.11
N LEU A 89 13.80 -12.48 17.98
CA LEU A 89 12.59 -11.87 17.45
C LEU A 89 11.39 -12.74 17.80
N ARG A 90 10.22 -12.11 17.92
CA ARG A 90 8.94 -12.79 18.08
C ARG A 90 7.89 -12.25 17.14
N GLN A 91 6.87 -13.06 16.89
CA GLN A 91 5.72 -12.72 16.08
C GLN A 91 4.51 -12.53 17.00
N ASP A 92 3.92 -11.34 16.99
CA ASP A 92 2.74 -11.02 17.78
C ASP A 92 1.56 -10.79 16.83
N PRO A 93 0.45 -11.55 16.96
CA PRO A 93 -0.79 -11.20 16.27
C PRO A 93 -1.48 -10.05 17.01
N TRP A 94 -1.88 -9.03 16.27
CA TRP A 94 -2.67 -7.91 16.76
C TRP A 94 -4.00 -7.85 16.00
N PRO A 95 -5.09 -8.36 16.56
CA PRO A 95 -6.41 -8.29 15.93
C PRO A 95 -6.89 -6.85 15.86
N HIS A 96 -7.24 -6.36 14.68
CA HIS A 96 -7.76 -5.01 14.53
C HIS A 96 -9.12 -4.88 15.25
N PRO A 97 -9.40 -3.77 15.95
CA PRO A 97 -10.66 -3.59 16.70
C PRO A 97 -11.95 -3.77 15.89
N SER A 98 -11.91 -3.56 14.57
CA SER A 98 -13.07 -3.80 13.70
C SER A 98 -13.36 -5.29 13.47
N GLY A 99 -12.44 -6.18 13.81
CA GLY A 99 -12.50 -7.61 13.49
C GLY A 99 -12.25 -7.95 12.03
N ALA A 100 -11.99 -6.95 11.17
CA ALA A 100 -11.84 -7.16 9.73
C ALA A 100 -10.47 -7.75 9.33
N ALA A 101 -9.44 -7.55 10.14
CA ALA A 101 -8.08 -7.97 9.82
C ALA A 101 -7.26 -8.26 11.10
N THR A 102 -6.17 -8.99 10.93
CA THR A 102 -5.12 -9.19 11.93
C THR A 102 -3.81 -8.63 11.39
N PHE A 103 -3.14 -7.81 12.18
CA PHE A 103 -1.79 -7.33 11.89
C PHE A 103 -0.79 -8.27 12.57
N TRP A 104 0.06 -8.93 11.79
CA TRP A 104 1.15 -9.73 12.30
C TRP A 104 2.38 -8.85 12.44
N LEU A 105 2.90 -8.75 13.67
CA LEU A 105 3.97 -7.84 14.02
C LEU A 105 5.24 -8.63 14.32
N LEU A 106 6.32 -8.33 13.61
CA LEU A 106 7.65 -8.82 13.96
C LEU A 106 8.26 -7.82 14.93
N ARG A 107 8.64 -8.29 16.12
CA ARG A 107 9.13 -7.44 17.21
C ARG A 107 10.29 -8.10 17.92
N HIS A 108 10.95 -7.32 18.75
CA HIS A 108 11.90 -7.88 19.70
C HIS A 108 11.20 -8.77 20.75
N ALA A 109 11.86 -9.85 21.15
CA ALA A 109 11.31 -10.76 22.15
C ALA A 109 11.16 -10.13 23.55
N ASP A 110 11.97 -9.11 23.87
CA ASP A 110 11.92 -8.36 25.13
C ASP A 110 10.92 -7.20 25.14
N ALA A 111 10.31 -6.88 23.99
CA ALA A 111 9.26 -5.87 23.93
C ALA A 111 8.06 -6.29 24.82
N PRO A 112 7.30 -5.36 25.41
CA PRO A 112 6.06 -5.72 26.12
C PRO A 112 5.10 -6.46 25.17
N ALA A 113 4.49 -7.56 25.63
CA ALA A 113 3.45 -8.25 24.85
C ALA A 113 2.25 -7.30 24.66
N TYR A 114 1.63 -7.33 23.48
CA TYR A 114 0.32 -6.69 23.32
C TYR A 114 -0.69 -7.53 24.10
N THR A 115 -1.00 -7.11 25.32
CA THR A 115 -2.13 -7.68 26.05
C THR A 115 -3.42 -7.09 25.50
N ASN A 116 -4.49 -7.88 25.58
CA ASN A 116 -5.78 -7.50 25.03
C ASN A 116 -6.26 -6.18 25.65
N VAL A 117 -6.73 -5.25 24.82
CA VAL A 117 -7.02 -3.82 25.10
C VAL A 117 -8.04 -3.59 26.24
N ALA A 118 -8.67 -4.65 26.75
CA ALA A 118 -9.67 -4.60 27.82
C ALA A 118 -9.14 -4.07 29.17
N ALA A 119 -7.82 -3.95 29.37
CA ALA A 119 -7.22 -3.59 30.66
C ALA A 119 -6.70 -2.14 30.78
N GLY A 120 -6.84 -1.30 29.74
CA GLY A 120 -6.57 0.15 29.84
C GLY A 120 -5.11 0.59 29.88
N ASP A 121 -4.14 -0.33 29.96
CA ASP A 121 -2.70 -0.04 29.92
C ASP A 121 -2.00 -0.94 28.91
N VAL A 122 -1.94 -0.53 27.64
CA VAL A 122 -1.06 -1.10 26.63
C VAL A 122 -0.70 -0.03 25.62
N ASP A 123 0.60 0.11 25.36
CA ASP A 123 1.19 0.87 24.25
C ASP A 123 0.51 0.39 22.94
N PRO A 124 -0.40 1.14 22.31
CA PRO A 124 -1.29 0.60 21.28
C PRO A 124 -0.61 0.61 19.93
N PHE A 125 -0.43 -0.54 19.25
CA PHE A 125 0.01 -0.55 17.85
C PHE A 125 -0.86 0.41 17.03
N ASP A 126 -0.23 1.37 16.37
CA ASP A 126 -0.91 2.31 15.49
C ASP A 126 -0.47 2.00 14.05
N PRO A 127 -1.32 1.37 13.21
CA PRO A 127 -0.99 1.11 11.81
C PRO A 127 -0.58 2.35 11.01
N ALA A 128 -0.91 3.54 11.52
CA ALA A 128 -0.62 4.81 10.92
C ALA A 128 0.78 5.33 11.31
N GLU A 129 1.35 4.93 12.44
CA GLU A 129 2.67 5.38 12.87
C GLU A 129 3.83 4.65 12.16
N GLN A 130 4.94 5.37 11.95
CA GLN A 130 6.14 4.79 11.32
C GLN A 130 6.78 3.72 12.22
N MET A 131 7.14 2.58 11.63
CA MET A 131 7.89 1.52 12.31
C MET A 131 9.29 1.99 12.73
N GLY A 132 9.73 1.52 13.90
CA GLY A 132 11.08 1.76 14.41
C GLY A 132 11.39 3.23 14.74
N GLY A 133 10.34 4.05 14.86
CA GLY A 133 10.40 5.45 15.33
C GLY A 133 10.28 5.57 16.86
N GLU A 134 9.70 6.67 17.30
CA GLU A 134 9.27 6.86 18.70
C GLU A 134 7.80 6.44 18.83
N GLY A 135 7.32 6.25 20.05
CA GLY A 135 5.91 5.92 20.30
C GLY A 135 5.59 4.43 20.13
N SER A 136 4.36 4.15 19.73
CA SER A 136 3.75 2.83 19.83
C SER A 136 4.39 1.75 18.94
N ASN A 137 5.03 2.19 17.86
CA ASN A 137 5.64 1.31 16.86
C ASN A 137 7.17 1.22 16.99
N ALA A 138 7.77 1.77 18.06
CA ALA A 138 9.22 1.82 18.25
C ALA A 138 9.91 0.45 18.23
N THR A 139 9.18 -0.60 18.59
CA THR A 139 9.69 -1.99 18.67
C THR A 139 9.25 -2.86 17.50
N VAL A 140 8.45 -2.32 16.59
CA VAL A 140 7.94 -3.03 15.41
C VAL A 140 8.96 -2.92 14.27
N ILE A 141 9.33 -4.10 13.76
CA ILE A 141 10.40 -4.32 12.78
C ILE A 141 9.80 -4.57 11.40
N ALA A 142 8.71 -5.34 11.38
CA ALA A 142 7.93 -5.60 10.19
C ALA A 142 6.46 -5.83 10.57
N VAL A 143 5.57 -5.58 9.61
CA VAL A 143 4.13 -5.78 9.71
C VAL A 143 3.66 -6.54 8.48
N LEU A 144 2.68 -7.42 8.67
CA LEU A 144 1.95 -8.08 7.60
C LEU A 144 0.45 -8.06 7.93
N VAL A 145 -0.41 -7.75 6.96
CA VAL A 145 -1.85 -7.77 7.17
C VAL A 145 -2.44 -9.09 6.71
N GLN A 146 -3.34 -9.64 7.51
CA GLN A 146 -4.08 -10.85 7.21
C GLN A 146 -5.59 -10.59 7.31
N GLN A 147 -6.32 -11.04 6.30
CA GLN A 147 -7.78 -11.15 6.32
C GLN A 147 -8.17 -12.63 6.26
N THR A 148 -8.79 -13.14 7.32
CA THR A 148 -9.14 -14.57 7.41
C THR A 148 -10.49 -14.88 6.78
N ASP A 149 -11.55 -14.14 7.10
CA ASP A 149 -12.90 -14.41 6.60
C ASP A 149 -13.42 -13.19 5.80
N PRO A 150 -13.97 -13.36 4.59
CA PRO A 150 -14.13 -14.61 3.83
C PRO A 150 -12.98 -14.92 2.86
N PHE A 151 -11.95 -14.08 2.81
CA PHE A 151 -11.04 -14.05 1.66
C PHE A 151 -9.73 -14.81 1.85
N HIS A 152 -9.29 -15.08 3.08
CA HIS A 152 -8.03 -15.79 3.33
C HIS A 152 -6.81 -15.16 2.63
N VAL A 153 -6.60 -13.84 2.81
CA VAL A 153 -5.61 -13.04 2.07
C VAL A 153 -4.50 -12.52 3.00
N LEU A 154 -3.26 -12.53 2.50
CA LEU A 154 -2.12 -11.80 3.08
C LEU A 154 -1.75 -10.61 2.20
N TYR A 155 -1.47 -9.46 2.79
CA TYR A 155 -1.09 -8.27 2.02
C TYR A 155 -0.38 -7.22 2.88
N GLY A 156 0.13 -6.18 2.21
CA GLY A 156 0.64 -4.98 2.88
C GLY A 156 1.82 -5.28 3.79
N ALA A 157 2.75 -6.11 3.33
CA ALA A 157 3.98 -6.33 4.08
C ALA A 157 4.75 -5.01 4.12
N SER A 158 5.05 -4.53 5.33
CA SER A 158 5.88 -3.35 5.53
C SER A 158 7.04 -3.73 6.40
N ILE A 159 8.24 -3.35 5.99
CA ILE A 159 9.48 -3.75 6.65
C ILE A 159 10.30 -2.51 6.91
N HIS A 160 10.94 -2.45 8.07
CA HIS A 160 11.83 -1.34 8.39
C HIS A 160 12.94 -1.24 7.32
N PRO A 161 13.23 -0.06 6.74
CA PRO A 161 14.10 0.09 5.55
C PRO A 161 15.55 -0.39 5.73
N ALA A 162 16.01 -0.55 6.97
CA ALA A 162 17.35 -1.08 7.27
C ALA A 162 17.45 -2.61 7.20
N LEU A 163 16.36 -3.31 6.85
CA LEU A 163 16.27 -4.77 6.87
C LEU A 163 15.97 -5.30 5.46
N PRO A 164 16.44 -6.51 5.14
CA PRO A 164 16.06 -7.17 3.89
C PRO A 164 14.59 -7.57 3.91
N THR A 165 13.94 -7.59 2.74
CA THR A 165 12.52 -7.98 2.58
C THR A 165 12.23 -9.37 3.15
N THR A 166 13.22 -10.26 3.09
CA THR A 166 13.12 -11.62 3.66
C THR A 166 12.92 -11.65 5.18
N ALA A 167 13.15 -10.55 5.90
CA ALA A 167 12.92 -10.47 7.34
C ALA A 167 11.45 -10.74 7.72
N ALA A 168 10.49 -10.40 6.86
CA ALA A 168 9.07 -10.68 7.10
C ALA A 168 8.63 -12.09 6.73
N THR A 169 9.50 -12.94 6.16
CA THR A 169 9.17 -14.34 5.78
C THR A 169 8.54 -15.11 6.96
N SER A 170 9.08 -14.92 8.16
CA SER A 170 8.56 -15.59 9.36
C SER A 170 7.16 -15.10 9.76
N LEU A 171 6.79 -13.86 9.44
CA LEU A 171 5.43 -13.36 9.63
C LEU A 171 4.46 -14.01 8.64
N VAL A 172 4.88 -14.12 7.37
CA VAL A 172 4.08 -14.82 6.35
C VAL A 172 3.84 -16.26 6.78
N GLN A 173 4.85 -16.96 7.31
CA GLN A 173 4.72 -18.31 7.84
C GLN A 173 3.71 -18.39 9.00
N ALA A 174 3.85 -17.51 9.98
CA ALA A 174 2.97 -17.46 11.15
C ALA A 174 1.51 -17.19 10.75
N ALA A 175 1.29 -16.21 9.85
CA ALA A 175 -0.02 -15.86 9.34
C ALA A 175 -0.63 -17.00 8.53
N ALA A 176 0.08 -17.55 7.54
CA ALA A 176 -0.40 -18.63 6.68
C ALA A 176 -0.77 -19.90 7.48
N ALA A 177 -0.04 -20.20 8.57
CA ALA A 177 -0.34 -21.34 9.44
C ALA A 177 -1.75 -21.27 10.09
N THR A 178 -2.37 -20.09 10.16
CA THR A 178 -3.74 -19.93 10.69
C THR A 178 -4.84 -20.08 9.64
N ILE A 179 -4.52 -20.07 8.33
CA ILE A 179 -5.47 -20.16 7.21
C ILE A 179 -5.38 -21.51 6.45
N ALA A 180 -4.27 -22.23 6.62
CA ALA A 180 -3.75 -23.27 5.72
C ALA A 180 -3.13 -22.64 4.45
N PRO A 181 -1.81 -22.80 4.19
CA PRO A 181 -1.11 -22.09 3.12
C PRO A 181 -1.71 -22.27 1.72
N GLU A 182 -2.22 -23.46 1.41
CA GLU A 182 -2.83 -23.79 0.11
C GLU A 182 -4.15 -23.07 -0.18
N ARG A 183 -4.76 -22.47 0.84
CA ARG A 183 -5.98 -21.67 0.74
C ARG A 183 -5.71 -20.17 0.79
N CYS A 184 -4.44 -19.79 0.97
CA CYS A 184 -4.06 -18.43 1.24
C CYS A 184 -3.66 -17.72 -0.07
N GLU A 185 -4.37 -16.64 -0.39
CA GLU A 185 -3.97 -15.73 -1.46
C GLU A 185 -3.01 -14.68 -0.89
N ALA A 186 -2.20 -14.06 -1.75
CA ALA A 186 -1.39 -12.89 -1.38
C ALA A 186 -1.58 -11.75 -2.37
N LEU A 187 -1.60 -10.52 -1.88
CA LEU A 187 -1.68 -9.30 -2.69
C LEU A 187 -0.43 -8.46 -2.49
N VAL A 188 0.19 -8.08 -3.59
CA VAL A 188 1.31 -7.13 -3.63
C VAL A 188 0.85 -5.90 -4.40
N SER A 189 0.88 -4.75 -3.72
CA SER A 189 0.59 -3.47 -4.34
C SER A 189 1.75 -3.07 -5.27
N LEU A 190 1.46 -2.22 -6.25
CA LEU A 190 2.40 -1.74 -7.26
C LEU A 190 2.61 -0.22 -7.12
N PRO A 191 2.97 0.28 -5.92
CA PRO A 191 3.14 1.71 -5.70
C PRO A 191 4.17 2.26 -6.68
N GLY A 192 3.90 3.45 -7.23
CA GLY A 192 4.80 4.11 -8.18
C GLY A 192 4.64 3.66 -9.64
N LEU A 193 3.78 2.69 -9.96
CA LEU A 193 3.53 2.29 -11.35
C LEU A 193 3.13 3.48 -12.25
N CYS A 194 2.23 4.35 -11.81
CA CYS A 194 1.85 5.54 -12.59
C CYS A 194 3.04 6.48 -12.84
N ALA A 195 3.89 6.69 -11.83
CA ALA A 195 5.08 7.51 -11.96
C ALA A 195 6.09 6.88 -12.91
N TRP A 196 6.37 5.58 -12.76
CA TRP A 196 7.27 4.84 -13.65
C TRP A 196 6.80 4.84 -15.11
N VAL A 197 5.49 4.65 -15.36
CA VAL A 197 4.93 4.75 -16.71
C VAL A 197 5.12 6.16 -17.27
N ARG A 198 4.86 7.19 -16.47
CA ARG A 198 4.99 8.60 -16.85
C ARG A 198 6.42 9.00 -17.16
N ASP A 199 7.36 8.65 -16.30
CA ASP A 199 8.74 9.14 -16.36
C ASP A 199 9.51 8.63 -17.59
N GLY A 200 9.10 7.50 -18.17
CA GLY A 200 9.63 7.03 -19.46
C GLY A 200 8.64 7.10 -20.60
N GLU A 201 7.49 7.75 -20.41
CA GLU A 201 6.41 7.84 -21.41
C GLU A 201 6.08 6.48 -22.07
N ARG A 202 6.05 5.41 -21.27
CA ARG A 202 6.08 4.01 -21.75
C ARG A 202 4.86 3.59 -22.57
N TRP A 203 3.81 4.42 -22.58
CA TRP A 203 2.70 4.30 -23.53
C TRP A 203 3.11 4.52 -24.99
N ASN A 204 4.30 5.07 -25.25
CA ASN A 204 4.86 5.27 -26.59
C ASN A 204 5.82 4.13 -27.00
N ASP A 205 6.08 3.15 -26.14
CA ASP A 205 7.02 2.07 -26.43
C ASP A 205 6.52 1.24 -27.63
N ALA A 206 7.40 0.97 -28.60
CA ALA A 206 7.02 0.28 -29.83
C ALA A 206 6.42 -1.12 -29.55
N GLY A 207 6.97 -1.85 -28.58
CA GLY A 207 6.44 -3.16 -28.17
C GLY A 207 5.04 -3.06 -27.53
N MET A 208 4.79 -1.99 -26.78
CA MET A 208 3.51 -1.72 -26.15
C MET A 208 2.45 -1.34 -27.19
N LEU A 209 2.76 -0.42 -28.11
CA LEU A 209 1.87 -0.04 -29.20
C LEU A 209 1.53 -1.23 -30.11
N ALA A 210 2.52 -2.07 -30.42
CA ALA A 210 2.31 -3.27 -31.22
C ALA A 210 1.43 -4.32 -30.52
N ALA A 211 1.58 -4.49 -29.21
CA ALA A 211 0.83 -5.49 -28.43
C ALA A 211 -0.59 -5.05 -28.05
N CYS A 212 -0.81 -3.75 -27.80
CA CYS A 212 -2.03 -3.27 -27.16
C CYS A 212 -2.86 -2.32 -28.04
N GLY A 213 -2.27 -1.75 -29.09
CA GLY A 213 -2.92 -0.78 -29.97
C GLY A 213 -2.98 0.64 -29.39
N GLU A 214 -3.18 1.62 -30.28
CA GLU A 214 -3.10 3.04 -29.96
C GLU A 214 -4.19 3.52 -28.99
N GLU A 215 -5.41 2.97 -29.09
CA GLU A 215 -6.51 3.37 -28.20
C GLU A 215 -6.22 3.00 -26.74
N SER A 216 -5.78 1.77 -26.50
CA SER A 216 -5.45 1.29 -25.15
C SER A 216 -4.23 2.04 -24.61
N ALA A 217 -3.26 2.34 -25.47
CA ALA A 217 -2.10 3.15 -25.10
C ALA A 217 -2.46 4.59 -24.72
N ALA A 218 -3.33 5.25 -25.49
CA ALA A 218 -3.83 6.58 -25.17
C ALA A 218 -4.63 6.60 -23.86
N ALA A 219 -5.37 5.52 -23.56
CA ALA A 219 -6.06 5.36 -22.30
C ALA A 219 -5.09 5.13 -21.12
N ALA A 220 -4.07 4.31 -21.29
CA ALA A 220 -3.00 4.13 -20.29
C ALA A 220 -2.27 5.45 -20.00
N ARG A 221 -1.96 6.26 -21.03
CA ARG A 221 -1.42 7.60 -20.85
C ARG A 221 -2.32 8.47 -19.96
N ALA A 222 -3.63 8.47 -20.21
CA ALA A 222 -4.59 9.22 -19.41
C ALA A 222 -4.61 8.76 -17.94
N VAL A 223 -4.52 7.46 -17.68
CA VAL A 223 -4.40 6.90 -16.32
C VAL A 223 -3.10 7.36 -15.65
N ALA A 224 -1.94 7.17 -16.29
CA ALA A 224 -0.63 7.53 -15.72
C ALA A 224 -0.49 9.03 -15.42
N LEU A 225 -1.09 9.88 -16.25
CA LEU A 225 -1.09 11.33 -16.07
C LEU A 225 -2.20 11.82 -15.12
N ASN A 226 -3.12 10.93 -14.72
CA ASN A 226 -4.34 11.28 -14.01
C ASN A 226 -5.13 12.42 -14.70
N GLN A 227 -5.24 12.34 -16.03
CA GLN A 227 -5.86 13.37 -16.88
C GLN A 227 -6.89 12.74 -17.82
N PRO A 228 -8.07 13.37 -18.04
CA PRO A 228 -9.04 12.88 -19.02
C PRO A 228 -8.46 12.82 -20.44
N ARG A 229 -8.92 11.84 -21.22
CA ARG A 229 -8.60 11.77 -22.67
C ARG A 229 -9.25 12.95 -23.41
N PRO A 230 -8.70 13.39 -24.56
CA PRO A 230 -9.38 14.34 -25.43
C PRO A 230 -10.84 13.92 -25.70
N GLY A 231 -11.76 14.88 -25.62
CA GLY A 231 -13.20 14.63 -25.79
C GLY A 231 -13.92 14.05 -24.56
N HIS A 232 -13.22 13.86 -23.43
CA HIS A 232 -13.81 13.40 -22.17
C HIS A 232 -13.61 14.46 -21.08
N SER A 233 -14.63 14.70 -20.24
CA SER A 233 -14.57 15.70 -19.17
C SER A 233 -13.94 15.17 -17.87
N VAL A 234 -13.94 13.85 -17.66
CA VAL A 234 -13.47 13.21 -16.43
C VAL A 234 -12.68 11.93 -16.72
N LEU A 235 -11.74 11.60 -15.84
CA LEU A 235 -11.09 10.29 -15.82
C LEU A 235 -12.06 9.27 -15.22
N GLY A 236 -12.94 8.73 -16.06
CA GLY A 236 -14.00 7.83 -15.65
C GLY A 236 -13.68 6.34 -15.85
N PRO A 237 -14.59 5.45 -15.41
CA PRO A 237 -14.45 4.00 -15.59
C PRO A 237 -14.22 3.57 -17.04
N GLY A 238 -14.77 4.31 -18.01
CA GLY A 238 -14.56 4.05 -19.43
C GLY A 238 -13.09 4.19 -19.86
N THR A 239 -12.34 5.14 -19.27
CA THR A 239 -10.92 5.30 -19.56
C THR A 239 -10.11 4.14 -18.98
N PHE A 240 -10.37 3.76 -17.72
CA PHE A 240 -9.69 2.60 -17.12
C PHE A 240 -9.97 1.32 -17.88
N ASN A 241 -11.23 1.05 -18.24
CA ASN A 241 -11.58 -0.14 -19.03
C ASN A 241 -10.87 -0.16 -20.40
N ALA A 242 -10.76 0.99 -21.07
CA ALA A 242 -10.03 1.09 -22.33
C ALA A 242 -8.50 0.87 -22.13
N ALA A 243 -7.97 1.22 -20.96
CA ALA A 243 -6.57 1.05 -20.62
C ALA A 243 -6.19 -0.39 -20.24
N GLU A 244 -7.15 -1.27 -19.92
CA GLU A 244 -6.91 -2.58 -19.29
C GLU A 244 -5.74 -3.37 -19.92
N THR A 245 -5.76 -3.55 -21.25
CA THR A 245 -4.74 -4.34 -21.95
C THR A 245 -3.35 -3.71 -21.85
N ALA A 246 -3.25 -2.41 -22.17
CA ALA A 246 -2.04 -1.63 -22.05
C ALA A 246 -1.51 -1.56 -20.60
N TRP A 247 -2.41 -1.36 -19.64
CA TRP A 247 -2.07 -1.18 -18.23
C TRP A 247 -1.53 -2.47 -17.63
N MET A 248 -2.15 -3.61 -17.93
CA MET A 248 -1.64 -4.92 -17.52
C MET A 248 -0.27 -5.21 -18.14
N PHE A 249 -0.06 -4.87 -19.42
CA PHE A 249 1.24 -5.03 -20.08
C PHE A 249 2.33 -4.22 -19.39
N LEU A 250 2.06 -2.95 -19.09
CA LEU A 250 2.98 -2.06 -18.38
C LEU A 250 3.22 -2.50 -16.93
N ALA A 251 2.19 -2.94 -16.22
CA ALA A 251 2.30 -3.42 -14.85
C ALA A 251 3.16 -4.69 -14.72
N ASN A 252 3.08 -5.62 -15.69
CA ASN A 252 3.97 -6.78 -15.72
C ASN A 252 5.44 -6.35 -15.90
N GLN A 253 5.71 -5.45 -16.86
CA GLN A 253 7.06 -4.92 -17.03
C GLN A 253 7.57 -4.16 -15.80
N TYR A 254 6.68 -3.43 -15.12
CA TYR A 254 7.04 -2.71 -13.90
C TYR A 254 7.49 -3.67 -12.81
N VAL A 255 6.73 -4.74 -12.57
CA VAL A 255 7.11 -5.82 -11.63
C VAL A 255 8.46 -6.41 -12.01
N ASP A 256 8.66 -6.77 -13.28
CA ASP A 256 9.94 -7.35 -13.76
C ASP A 256 11.13 -6.39 -13.61
N SER A 257 10.88 -5.07 -13.56
CA SER A 257 11.90 -4.03 -13.43
C SER A 257 12.13 -3.56 -11.99
N ASN A 258 11.34 -4.03 -11.03
CA ASN A 258 11.37 -3.56 -9.64
C ASN A 258 11.76 -4.70 -8.69
N ASP A 259 13.03 -4.70 -8.28
CA ASP A 259 13.60 -5.73 -7.42
C ASP A 259 12.87 -5.86 -6.06
N GLU A 260 12.43 -4.74 -5.46
CA GLU A 260 11.73 -4.76 -4.17
C GLU A 260 10.39 -5.49 -4.26
N LEU A 261 9.63 -5.25 -5.34
CA LEU A 261 8.37 -5.96 -5.58
C LEU A 261 8.60 -7.45 -5.84
N LEU A 262 9.64 -7.80 -6.62
CA LEU A 262 10.01 -9.18 -6.86
C LEU A 262 10.42 -9.89 -5.56
N GLU A 263 11.16 -9.23 -4.69
CA GLU A 263 11.53 -9.75 -3.37
C GLU A 263 10.29 -10.02 -2.50
N GLU A 264 9.33 -9.10 -2.44
CA GLU A 264 8.08 -9.29 -1.70
C GLU A 264 7.26 -10.46 -2.28
N MET A 265 7.12 -10.51 -3.61
CA MET A 265 6.42 -11.60 -4.30
C MET A 265 7.08 -12.96 -4.04
N MET A 266 8.40 -13.01 -4.02
CA MET A 266 9.17 -14.23 -3.74
C MET A 266 9.11 -14.64 -2.26
N MET A 267 9.04 -13.68 -1.34
CA MET A 267 8.81 -13.94 0.08
C MET A 267 7.49 -14.70 0.28
N TYR A 268 6.38 -14.20 -0.27
CA TYR A 268 5.09 -14.92 -0.19
C TYR A 268 5.18 -16.29 -0.85
N LYS A 269 5.70 -16.36 -2.09
CA LYS A 269 5.79 -17.62 -2.85
C LYS A 269 6.60 -18.70 -2.13
N THR A 270 7.67 -18.32 -1.43
CA THR A 270 8.50 -19.26 -0.66
C THR A 270 7.72 -19.92 0.47
N VAL A 271 6.75 -19.23 1.04
CA VAL A 271 5.93 -19.72 2.16
C VAL A 271 4.65 -20.41 1.69
N LEU A 272 3.96 -19.82 0.72
CA LEU A 272 2.68 -20.32 0.21
C LEU A 272 2.87 -21.48 -0.78
N GLY A 273 4.07 -21.67 -1.30
CA GLY A 273 4.45 -22.82 -2.10
C GLY A 273 4.05 -22.70 -3.57
N ALA A 274 3.44 -23.75 -4.12
CA ALA A 274 3.10 -23.81 -5.53
C ALA A 274 1.93 -22.86 -5.85
N GLY A 275 2.13 -21.95 -6.80
CA GLY A 275 1.12 -21.01 -7.24
C GLY A 275 1.66 -20.10 -8.33
N THR A 276 0.80 -19.19 -8.80
CA THR A 276 1.11 -18.25 -9.88
C THR A 276 0.76 -16.84 -9.48
N TRP A 277 1.60 -15.89 -9.89
CA TRP A 277 1.31 -14.47 -9.78
C TRP A 277 0.59 -14.01 -11.04
N ASN A 278 -0.52 -13.30 -10.86
CA ASN A 278 -1.27 -12.65 -11.93
C ASN A 278 -1.44 -11.16 -11.59
N ILE A 279 -1.17 -10.29 -12.56
CA ILE A 279 -1.57 -8.89 -12.42
C ILE A 279 -3.06 -8.76 -12.71
N GLN A 280 -3.80 -8.13 -11.81
CA GLN A 280 -5.22 -7.82 -12.01
C GLN A 280 -5.43 -6.32 -12.13
N HIS A 281 -6.15 -5.93 -13.19
CA HIS A 281 -6.54 -4.55 -13.44
C HIS A 281 -7.75 -4.15 -12.58
N LEU A 282 -7.70 -2.95 -11.97
CA LEU A 282 -8.71 -2.45 -11.02
C LEU A 282 -9.03 -3.44 -9.89
N ALA A 283 -8.00 -4.14 -9.42
CA ALA A 283 -8.10 -4.98 -8.25
C ALA A 283 -8.33 -4.13 -7.00
N ASP A 284 -7.66 -2.98 -6.90
CA ASP A 284 -7.88 -1.99 -5.84
C ASP A 284 -8.40 -0.67 -6.43
N THR A 285 -9.58 -0.24 -5.99
CA THR A 285 -10.25 0.97 -6.49
C THR A 285 -10.23 2.12 -5.49
N ASP A 286 -9.41 2.03 -4.43
CA ASP A 286 -9.21 3.13 -3.52
C ASP A 286 -8.69 4.37 -4.28
N PRO A 287 -9.30 5.56 -4.11
CA PRO A 287 -8.93 6.75 -4.88
C PRO A 287 -7.45 7.13 -4.76
N GLU A 288 -6.82 6.94 -3.60
CA GLU A 288 -5.41 7.26 -3.40
C GLU A 288 -4.53 6.26 -4.14
N TYR A 289 -4.85 4.97 -4.04
CA TYR A 289 -4.11 3.93 -4.74
C TYR A 289 -4.28 4.00 -6.26
N MET A 290 -5.45 4.40 -6.74
CA MET A 290 -5.70 4.63 -8.16
C MET A 290 -4.77 5.69 -8.76
N VAL A 291 -4.39 6.71 -7.99
CA VAL A 291 -3.39 7.71 -8.41
C VAL A 291 -1.98 7.12 -8.50
N LEU A 292 -1.64 6.19 -7.59
CA LEU A 292 -0.30 5.60 -7.52
C LEU A 292 -0.07 4.49 -8.55
N ALA A 293 -1.08 3.67 -8.82
CA ALA A 293 -0.93 2.43 -9.59
C ALA A 293 -2.06 2.17 -10.60
N GLY A 294 -3.03 3.07 -10.74
CA GLY A 294 -4.20 2.83 -11.62
C GLY A 294 -5.01 1.60 -11.21
N GLY A 295 -4.96 1.23 -9.93
CA GLY A 295 -5.68 0.09 -9.36
C GLY A 295 -5.15 -1.29 -9.75
N ALA A 296 -3.97 -1.37 -10.36
CA ALA A 296 -3.33 -2.64 -10.65
C ALA A 296 -2.71 -3.26 -9.39
N THR A 297 -2.91 -4.55 -9.18
CA THR A 297 -2.34 -5.30 -8.04
C THR A 297 -1.85 -6.66 -8.53
N ALA A 298 -0.71 -7.12 -8.01
CA ALA A 298 -0.26 -8.48 -8.22
C ALA A 298 -0.94 -9.42 -7.22
N ILE A 299 -1.53 -10.51 -7.71
CA ILE A 299 -2.28 -11.48 -6.90
C ILE A 299 -1.62 -12.85 -7.04
N PHE A 300 -1.28 -13.46 -5.91
CA PHE A 300 -0.82 -14.84 -5.84
C PHE A 300 -2.03 -15.76 -5.73
N GLU A 301 -2.19 -16.62 -6.72
CA GLU A 301 -3.19 -17.68 -6.73
C GLU A 301 -2.51 -19.00 -6.35
N PRO A 302 -2.84 -19.59 -5.18
CA PRO A 302 -2.29 -20.88 -4.79
C PRO A 302 -2.78 -21.97 -5.73
N LYS A 303 -1.91 -22.93 -6.03
CA LYS A 303 -2.27 -24.10 -6.82
C LYS A 303 -3.12 -25.05 -5.96
N PRO A 304 -4.29 -25.51 -6.45
CA PRO A 304 -5.14 -26.45 -5.73
C PRO A 304 -4.50 -27.83 -5.55
#